data_AF-A0A2V3WDH0-F1
#
_entry.id   AF-A0A2V3WDH0-F1
#
_cell.length_a   1.000
_cell.length_b   1.000
_cell.length_c   1.000
_cell.angle_alpha   90.00
_cell.angle_beta   90.00
_cell.angle_gamma   90.00
#
_symmetry.space_group_name_H-M   'P 1'
#
loop_
_entity.id
_entity.type
_entity.pdbx_description
1 polymer ?
#
loop_
_entity_poly.entity_id
_entity_poly.type
_entity_poly.pdbx_seq_one_letter_code
_entity_poly.pdbx_strand_id
1 'polypeptide(L)'
;MNLNQYIEAIHKRFQSGIAKEHAYRGNLESLIRELVPGVEVTNEPANVTECGNPDYVITKGKIPIGFIEAKDIGKDLNDKQYKPQFDRYRKALDNLIITDYLWFQFYQNGEIVAEIRIGDIKNNKIEPLTEGFSEFTARIQNFCTFIGQTIKSPKKLAEMMAAKAKLLQMILEKAIESDEKSQENTSLLTPIET
;
A
#
# COMPACT_ATOMS: atom_id res chain seq x y z
N MET A 1 19.76 9.28 -5.23
CA MET A 1 19.44 10.28 -4.19
C MET A 1 19.71 9.66 -2.82
N ASN A 2 20.49 10.30 -1.94
CA ASN A 2 20.72 9.79 -0.57
C ASN A 2 19.74 10.38 0.46
N LEU A 3 19.73 9.85 1.69
CA LEU A 3 18.80 10.28 2.74
C LEU A 3 18.92 11.74 3.16
N ASN A 4 20.14 12.31 3.21
CA ASN A 4 20.31 13.74 3.51
C ASN A 4 19.68 14.61 2.41
N GLN A 5 19.96 14.27 1.14
CA GLN A 5 19.36 14.95 -0.01
C GLN A 5 17.84 14.81 -0.03
N TYR A 6 17.33 13.64 0.37
CA TYR A 6 15.90 13.40 0.50
C TYR A 6 15.26 14.34 1.54
N ILE A 7 15.81 14.39 2.76
CA ILE A 7 15.33 15.28 3.82
C ILE A 7 15.37 16.74 3.37
N GLU A 8 16.46 17.18 2.74
CA GLU A 8 16.59 18.55 2.23
C GLU A 8 15.54 18.88 1.16
N ALA A 9 15.27 17.93 0.25
CA ALA A 9 14.30 18.12 -0.81
C ALA A 9 12.85 18.19 -0.29
N ILE A 10 12.46 17.30 0.63
CA ILE A 10 11.13 17.38 1.25
C ILE A 10 11.01 18.61 2.16
N HIS A 11 12.10 19.02 2.84
CA HIS A 11 12.13 20.24 3.63
C HIS A 11 11.85 21.47 2.78
N LYS A 12 12.52 21.61 1.63
CA LYS A 12 12.31 22.73 0.71
C LYS A 12 10.86 22.81 0.23
N ARG A 13 10.24 21.66 -0.06
CA ARG A 13 8.82 21.58 -0.43
C ARG A 13 7.92 21.95 0.75
N PHE A 14 8.19 21.44 1.95
CA PHE A 14 7.45 21.76 3.15
C PHE A 14 7.50 23.27 3.48
N GLN A 15 8.67 23.91 3.38
CA GLN A 15 8.81 25.36 3.58
C GLN A 15 8.04 26.21 2.58
N SER A 16 7.77 25.70 1.37
CA SER A 16 7.01 26.45 0.37
C SER A 16 5.55 26.71 0.79
N GLY A 17 5.02 25.96 1.75
CA GLY A 17 3.65 26.12 2.28
C GLY A 17 2.53 25.73 1.30
N ILE A 18 2.84 25.42 0.04
CA ILE A 18 1.87 25.02 -1.00
C ILE A 18 1.95 23.52 -1.35
N ALA A 19 2.95 22.82 -0.82
CA ALA A 19 3.15 21.39 -1.05
C ALA A 19 2.10 20.59 -0.26
N LYS A 20 1.49 19.61 -0.95
CA LYS A 20 0.60 18.59 -0.38
C LYS A 20 1.20 17.21 -0.63
N GLU A 21 0.56 16.16 -0.11
CA GLU A 21 0.94 14.74 -0.26
C GLU A 21 1.61 14.38 -1.59
N HIS A 22 0.97 14.69 -2.72
CA HIS A 22 1.46 14.35 -4.05
C HIS A 22 2.84 14.96 -4.37
N ALA A 23 3.17 16.14 -3.82
CA ALA A 23 4.41 16.85 -4.11
C ALA A 23 5.66 16.13 -3.61
N TYR A 24 5.53 15.28 -2.60
CA TYR A 24 6.64 14.52 -2.02
C TYR A 24 6.85 13.16 -2.68
N ARG A 25 5.92 12.72 -3.54
CA ARG A 25 5.93 11.34 -4.03
C ARG A 25 7.16 10.99 -4.86
N GLY A 26 7.52 11.87 -5.79
CA GLY A 26 8.72 11.70 -6.61
C GLY A 26 10.01 11.67 -5.78
N ASN A 27 10.05 12.32 -4.61
CA ASN A 27 11.21 12.27 -3.72
C ASN A 27 11.34 10.89 -3.06
N LEU A 28 10.24 10.32 -2.56
CA LEU A 28 10.26 8.99 -1.95
C LEU A 28 10.55 7.90 -2.99
N GLU A 29 9.96 8.00 -4.17
CA GLU A 29 10.24 7.10 -5.29
C GLU A 29 11.74 7.10 -5.64
N SER A 30 12.33 8.29 -5.82
CA SER A 30 13.75 8.43 -6.14
C SER A 30 14.67 7.87 -5.05
N LEU A 31 14.28 8.03 -3.78
CA LEU A 31 15.02 7.49 -2.65
C LEU A 31 15.00 5.94 -2.67
N ILE A 32 13.82 5.34 -2.81
CA ILE A 32 13.68 3.87 -2.76
C ILE A 32 14.41 3.22 -3.93
N ARG A 33 14.32 3.78 -5.15
CA ARG A 33 15.03 3.27 -6.33
C ARG A 33 16.56 3.29 -6.15
N GLU A 34 17.09 4.28 -5.43
CA GLU A 34 18.51 4.33 -5.11
C GLU A 34 18.89 3.31 -4.03
N LEU A 35 18.08 3.19 -2.97
CA LEU A 35 18.37 2.29 -1.85
C LEU A 35 18.30 0.82 -2.21
N VAL A 36 17.45 0.47 -3.19
CA VAL A 36 17.23 -0.90 -3.63
C VAL A 36 17.29 -0.99 -5.16
N PRO A 37 18.49 -1.16 -5.74
CA PRO A 37 18.62 -1.39 -7.16
C PRO A 37 17.86 -2.65 -7.61
N GLY A 38 17.15 -2.56 -8.74
CA GLY A 38 16.45 -3.70 -9.35
C GLY A 38 15.00 -3.90 -8.89
N VAL A 39 14.42 -2.95 -8.15
CA VAL A 39 12.97 -2.85 -7.98
C VAL A 39 12.43 -1.66 -8.77
N GLU A 40 11.20 -1.78 -9.23
CA GLU A 40 10.45 -0.67 -9.79
C GLU A 40 9.50 -0.12 -8.73
N VAL A 41 9.45 1.20 -8.62
CA VAL A 41 8.53 1.90 -7.74
C VAL A 41 7.59 2.69 -8.64
N THR A 42 6.29 2.38 -8.54
CA THR A 42 5.24 3.04 -9.31
C THR A 42 4.33 3.78 -8.35
N ASN A 43 4.23 5.10 -8.51
CA ASN A 43 3.25 5.94 -7.83
C ASN A 43 1.90 5.92 -8.58
N GLU A 44 0.80 6.04 -7.84
CA GLU A 44 -0.58 6.02 -8.37
C GLU A 44 -0.86 4.82 -9.31
N PRO A 45 -0.56 3.58 -8.88
CA PRO A 45 -0.78 2.42 -9.72
C PRO A 45 -2.25 2.20 -10.05
N ALA A 46 -2.55 1.94 -11.33
CA ALA A 46 -3.91 1.69 -11.78
C ALA A 46 -4.41 0.31 -11.32
N ASN A 47 -5.45 0.29 -10.49
CA ASN A 47 -6.25 -0.89 -10.11
C ASN A 47 -5.42 -2.11 -9.70
N VAL A 48 -4.41 -1.90 -8.85
CA VAL A 48 -3.51 -2.98 -8.40
C VAL A 48 -4.12 -3.86 -7.32
N THR A 49 -5.16 -3.40 -6.61
CA THR A 49 -5.78 -4.21 -5.54
C THR A 49 -7.30 -4.03 -5.47
N GLU A 50 -7.99 -5.08 -5.02
CA GLU A 50 -9.44 -5.07 -4.77
C GLU A 50 -9.82 -4.30 -3.48
N CYS A 51 -8.84 -3.90 -2.64
CA CYS A 51 -9.06 -3.25 -1.34
C CYS A 51 -8.91 -1.73 -1.36
N GLY A 52 -8.69 -1.14 -2.54
CA GLY A 52 -8.31 0.26 -2.77
C GLY A 52 -6.94 0.38 -3.44
N ASN A 53 -6.56 1.56 -3.88
CA ASN A 53 -5.25 1.77 -4.51
C ASN A 53 -4.32 2.46 -3.49
N PRO A 54 -3.30 1.76 -2.95
CA PRO A 54 -2.23 2.40 -2.20
C PRO A 54 -1.48 3.39 -3.09
N ASP A 55 -0.86 4.38 -2.48
CA ASP A 55 -0.12 5.43 -3.21
C ASP A 55 1.04 4.89 -4.05
N TYR A 56 1.69 3.82 -3.58
CA TYR A 56 2.78 3.16 -4.30
C TYR A 56 2.65 1.65 -4.31
N VAL A 57 3.11 1.07 -5.41
CA VAL A 57 3.46 -0.35 -5.50
C VAL A 57 4.94 -0.47 -5.80
N ILE A 58 5.60 -1.37 -5.09
CA ILE A 58 6.98 -1.79 -5.38
C ILE A 58 6.90 -3.16 -6.06
N THR A 59 7.50 -3.28 -7.23
CA THR A 59 7.56 -4.54 -7.98
C THR A 59 8.99 -4.97 -8.21
N LYS A 60 9.21 -6.29 -8.24
CA LYS A 60 10.43 -6.90 -8.75
C LYS A 60 10.10 -7.61 -10.06
N GLY A 61 10.46 -7.00 -11.18
CA GLY A 61 9.91 -7.38 -12.48
C GLY A 61 8.39 -7.12 -12.50
N LYS A 62 7.60 -8.17 -12.74
CA LYS A 62 6.12 -8.09 -12.80
C LYS A 62 5.42 -8.44 -11.49
N ILE A 63 6.17 -8.76 -10.43
CA ILE A 63 5.60 -9.26 -9.17
C ILE A 63 5.55 -8.11 -8.16
N PRO A 64 4.36 -7.73 -7.64
CA PRO A 64 4.25 -6.84 -6.50
C PRO A 64 4.86 -7.47 -5.25
N ILE A 65 5.79 -6.77 -4.62
CA ILE A 65 6.51 -7.24 -3.42
C ILE A 65 6.19 -6.39 -2.19
N GLY A 66 5.60 -5.21 -2.37
CA GLY A 66 5.12 -4.39 -1.27
C GLY A 66 4.38 -3.15 -1.72
N PHE A 67 3.66 -2.56 -0.79
CA PHE A 67 2.83 -1.37 -1.02
C PHE A 67 3.18 -0.28 -0.01
N ILE A 68 2.98 0.98 -0.40
CA ILE A 68 3.18 2.12 0.50
C ILE A 68 1.94 3.00 0.41
N GLU A 69 1.41 3.38 1.56
CA GLU A 69 0.40 4.43 1.72
C GLU A 69 1.06 5.62 2.42
N ALA A 70 0.90 6.81 1.86
CA ALA A 70 1.52 8.02 2.37
C ALA A 70 0.47 9.06 2.77
N LYS A 71 0.77 9.82 3.82
CA LYS A 71 0.02 11.00 4.27
C LYS A 71 0.89 12.24 4.25
N ASP A 72 0.26 13.39 4.39
CA ASP A 72 0.97 14.66 4.38
C ASP A 72 1.95 14.75 5.55
N ILE A 73 3.05 15.47 5.36
CA ILE A 73 4.11 15.60 6.37
C ILE A 73 3.54 16.14 7.69
N GLY A 74 3.82 15.47 8.80
CA GLY A 74 3.39 15.88 10.14
C GLY A 74 1.97 15.44 10.50
N LYS A 75 1.30 14.63 9.67
CA LYS A 75 0.04 13.98 10.05
C LYS A 75 0.29 12.83 11.02
N ASP A 76 -0.57 12.68 12.01
CA ASP A 76 -0.54 11.56 12.92
C ASP A 76 -1.11 10.30 12.25
N LEU A 77 -0.24 9.35 11.93
CA LEU A 77 -0.62 8.07 11.32
C LEU A 77 -1.52 7.21 12.23
N ASN A 78 -1.55 7.49 13.54
CA ASN A 78 -2.41 6.77 14.49
C ASN A 78 -3.79 7.44 14.67
N ASP A 79 -4.09 8.52 13.94
CA ASP A 79 -5.38 9.19 14.01
C ASP A 79 -6.52 8.23 13.60
N LYS A 80 -7.62 8.27 14.38
CA LYS A 80 -8.83 7.47 14.16
C LYS A 80 -9.43 7.70 12.78
N GLN A 81 -9.23 8.86 12.16
CA GLN A 81 -9.72 9.14 10.82
C GLN A 81 -9.12 8.20 9.76
N TYR A 82 -7.87 7.76 9.94
CA TYR A 82 -7.18 6.88 9.00
C TYR A 82 -7.42 5.40 9.28
N LYS A 83 -7.83 5.06 10.51
CA LYS A 83 -8.01 3.68 10.96
C LYS A 83 -8.85 2.80 10.01
N PRO A 84 -10.01 3.25 9.47
CA PRO A 84 -10.79 2.42 8.55
C PRO A 84 -10.04 2.07 7.25
N GLN A 85 -9.24 3.01 6.72
CA GLN A 85 -8.42 2.80 5.53
C GLN A 85 -7.25 1.86 5.86
N PHE A 86 -6.52 2.14 6.93
CA PHE A 86 -5.33 1.38 7.32
C PHE A 86 -5.67 -0.05 7.74
N ASP A 87 -6.77 -0.26 8.47
CA ASP A 87 -7.23 -1.60 8.82
C ASP A 87 -7.59 -2.43 7.58
N ARG A 88 -8.16 -1.79 6.55
CA ARG A 88 -8.48 -2.45 5.29
C ARG A 88 -7.21 -2.87 4.54
N TYR A 89 -6.23 -1.98 4.45
CA TYR A 89 -4.94 -2.28 3.79
C TYR A 89 -4.13 -3.33 4.55
N ARG A 90 -4.02 -3.22 5.88
CA ARG A 90 -3.32 -4.21 6.71
C ARG A 90 -3.91 -5.62 6.60
N LYS A 91 -5.22 -5.74 6.37
CA LYS A 91 -5.88 -7.05 6.18
C LYS A 91 -5.65 -7.64 4.79
N ALA A 92 -5.48 -6.79 3.78
CA ALA A 92 -5.44 -7.19 2.39
C ALA A 92 -4.03 -7.30 1.80
N LEU A 93 -3.06 -6.59 2.38
CA LEU A 93 -1.70 -6.47 1.87
C LEU A 93 -0.71 -7.11 2.85
N ASP A 94 0.00 -8.14 2.38
CA ASP A 94 0.93 -8.90 3.21
C ASP A 94 2.20 -8.12 3.57
N ASN A 95 2.54 -7.07 2.82
CA ASN A 95 3.72 -6.24 3.05
C ASN A 95 3.40 -4.78 2.72
N LEU A 96 3.27 -3.95 3.76
CA LEU A 96 2.76 -2.58 3.70
C LEU A 96 3.63 -1.63 4.51
N ILE A 97 3.90 -0.44 3.98
CA ILE A 97 4.42 0.70 4.73
C ILE A 97 3.36 1.78 4.81
N ILE A 98 3.19 2.38 5.98
CA ILE A 98 2.41 3.59 6.17
C ILE A 98 3.37 4.70 6.58
N THR A 99 3.29 5.87 5.93
CA THR A 99 4.26 6.94 6.19
C THR A 99 3.69 8.35 6.06
N ASP A 100 4.25 9.32 6.76
CA ASP A 100 4.08 10.76 6.52
C ASP A 100 5.33 11.37 5.86
N TYR A 101 6.16 10.55 5.20
CA TYR A 101 7.48 10.87 4.66
C TYR A 101 8.61 11.08 5.68
N LEU A 102 8.30 11.15 6.98
CA LEU A 102 9.31 11.27 8.05
C LEU A 102 9.31 10.06 9.00
N TRP A 103 8.12 9.54 9.27
CA TRP A 103 7.85 8.36 10.07
C TRP A 103 7.33 7.23 9.18
N PHE A 104 7.87 6.04 9.37
CA PHE A 104 7.60 4.86 8.57
C PHE A 104 7.19 3.72 9.50
N GLN A 105 5.94 3.26 9.36
CA GLN A 105 5.40 2.09 10.05
C GLN A 105 5.39 0.91 9.08
N PHE A 106 6.16 -0.12 9.40
CA PHE A 106 6.28 -1.33 8.58
C PHE A 106 5.32 -2.39 9.09
N TYR A 107 4.51 -2.93 8.20
CA TYR A 107 3.56 -4.00 8.46
C TYR A 107 3.87 -5.23 7.61
N GLN A 108 3.83 -6.40 8.23
CA GLN A 108 3.87 -7.68 7.53
C GLN A 108 2.74 -8.57 8.02
N ASN A 109 1.96 -9.10 7.09
CA ASN A 109 0.78 -9.93 7.35
C ASN A 109 -0.21 -9.29 8.36
N GLY A 110 -0.36 -7.96 8.27
CA GLY A 110 -1.24 -7.16 9.12
C GLY A 110 -0.67 -6.72 10.48
N GLU A 111 0.47 -7.29 10.89
CA GLU A 111 1.15 -6.98 12.16
C GLU A 111 2.26 -5.95 11.95
N ILE A 112 2.45 -5.09 12.94
CA ILE A 112 3.54 -4.10 12.92
C ILE A 112 4.87 -4.79 13.23
N VAL A 113 5.87 -4.60 12.38
CA VAL A 113 7.20 -5.21 12.53
C VAL A 113 8.28 -4.23 12.94
N ALA A 114 8.13 -2.95 12.56
CA ALA A 114 9.07 -1.89 12.90
C ALA A 114 8.42 -0.51 12.72
N GLU A 115 8.93 0.46 13.47
CA GLU A 115 8.59 1.88 13.32
C GLU A 115 9.88 2.69 13.34
N ILE A 116 10.09 3.53 12.33
CA ILE A 116 11.32 4.30 12.19
C ILE A 116 11.01 5.74 11.81
N ARG A 117 11.70 6.68 12.46
CA ARG A 117 11.70 8.09 12.07
C ARG A 117 13.05 8.48 11.50
N ILE A 118 13.04 9.15 10.35
CA ILE A 118 14.23 9.69 9.68
C ILE A 118 14.27 11.22 9.72
N GLY A 119 13.21 11.86 10.20
CA GLY A 119 13.22 13.28 10.48
C GLY A 119 12.12 13.66 11.45
N ASP A 120 12.22 14.89 11.93
CA ASP A 120 11.24 15.46 12.86
C ASP A 120 10.95 16.91 12.49
N ILE A 121 9.78 17.40 12.88
CA ILE A 121 9.36 18.77 12.63
C ILE A 121 9.60 19.60 13.89
N LYS A 122 10.61 20.47 13.86
CA LYS A 122 10.89 21.42 14.95
C LYS A 122 10.87 22.84 14.44
N ASN A 123 10.14 23.72 15.14
CA ASN A 123 10.00 25.13 14.77
C ASN A 123 9.61 25.33 13.30
N ASN A 124 8.66 24.51 12.82
CA ASN A 124 8.21 24.49 11.44
C ASN A 124 9.33 24.19 10.41
N LYS A 125 10.39 23.48 10.79
CA LYS A 125 11.45 22.99 9.92
C LYS A 125 11.59 21.48 10.07
N ILE A 126 12.03 20.82 9.00
CA ILE A 126 12.30 19.39 9.02
C ILE A 126 13.77 19.23 9.38
N GLU A 127 14.05 18.58 10.50
CA GLU A 127 15.40 18.24 10.94
C GLU A 127 15.67 16.74 10.70
N PRO A 128 16.83 16.36 10.13
CA PRO A 128 17.17 14.96 9.92
C PRO A 128 17.46 14.26 11.26
N LEU A 129 16.92 13.05 11.41
CA LEU A 129 17.26 12.13 12.49
C LEU A 129 18.24 11.07 11.95
N THR A 130 19.52 11.45 11.89
CA THR A 130 20.57 10.65 11.24
C THR A 130 20.79 9.29 11.91
N GLU A 131 20.49 9.16 13.21
CA GLU A 131 20.54 7.90 13.96
C GLU A 131 19.63 6.82 13.33
N GLY A 132 18.49 7.21 12.77
CA GLY A 132 17.53 6.30 12.14
C GLY A 132 17.87 5.92 10.70
N PHE A 133 18.86 6.57 10.06
CA PHE A 133 19.12 6.39 8.62
C PHE A 133 19.62 4.99 8.27
N SER A 134 20.54 4.45 9.08
CA SER A 134 21.09 3.12 8.85
C SER A 134 20.01 2.05 9.02
N GLU A 135 19.17 2.19 10.06
CA GLU A 135 18.08 1.24 10.28
C GLU A 135 17.02 1.35 9.18
N PHE A 136 16.61 2.57 8.82
CA PHE A 136 15.68 2.80 7.71
C PHE A 136 16.14 2.13 6.42
N THR A 137 17.42 2.31 6.06
CA THR A 137 18.01 1.71 4.87
C THR A 137 17.90 0.18 4.92
N ALA A 138 18.29 -0.42 6.04
CA ALA A 138 18.22 -1.86 6.23
C ALA A 138 16.77 -2.39 6.17
N ARG A 139 15.80 -1.66 6.75
CA ARG A 139 14.38 -2.04 6.70
C ARG A 139 13.79 -1.91 5.30
N ILE A 140 14.08 -0.86 4.55
CA ILE A 140 13.61 -0.70 3.17
C ILE A 140 14.19 -1.79 2.27
N GLN A 141 15.47 -2.11 2.43
CA GLN A 141 16.10 -3.22 1.71
C GLN A 141 15.42 -4.55 2.06
N ASN A 142 15.22 -4.85 3.35
CA ASN A 142 14.52 -6.06 3.79
C ASN A 142 13.07 -6.11 3.26
N PHE A 143 12.34 -5.01 3.37
CA PHE A 143 10.98 -4.86 2.84
C PHE A 143 10.91 -5.25 1.35
N CYS A 144 11.91 -4.85 0.56
CA CYS A 144 11.97 -5.18 -0.86
C CYS A 144 12.50 -6.60 -1.17
N THR A 145 13.03 -7.32 -0.17
CA THR A 145 13.31 -8.76 -0.29
C THR A 145 12.11 -9.63 0.02
N PHE A 146 11.00 -9.04 0.47
CA PHE A 146 9.79 -9.79 0.78
C PHE A 146 9.31 -10.54 -0.46
N ILE A 147 9.38 -11.85 -0.37
CA ILE A 147 8.70 -12.75 -1.28
C ILE A 147 7.38 -13.05 -0.58
N GLY A 148 6.31 -12.41 -1.05
CA GLY A 148 4.96 -12.80 -0.65
C GLY A 148 4.87 -14.30 -0.74
N GLN A 149 4.34 -14.95 0.30
CA GLN A 149 4.16 -16.39 0.23
C GLN A 149 3.30 -16.63 -1.01
N THR A 150 3.89 -17.20 -2.08
CA THR A 150 3.13 -18.01 -3.02
C THR A 150 2.24 -18.86 -2.13
N ILE A 151 0.93 -18.91 -2.36
CA ILE A 151 0.04 -19.57 -1.40
C ILE A 151 0.47 -21.04 -1.27
N LYS A 152 1.33 -21.31 -0.28
CA LYS A 152 1.90 -22.63 0.02
C LYS A 152 1.03 -23.37 1.02
N SER A 153 0.06 -22.67 1.62
CA SER A 153 -0.93 -23.21 2.52
C SER A 153 -2.22 -23.49 1.73
N PRO A 154 -2.56 -24.76 1.49
CA PRO A 154 -3.85 -25.13 0.90
C PRO A 154 -5.03 -24.54 1.65
N LYS A 155 -4.90 -24.33 2.97
CA LYS A 155 -5.92 -23.71 3.82
C LYS A 155 -6.16 -22.24 3.45
N LYS A 156 -5.11 -21.45 3.30
CA LYS A 156 -5.23 -20.02 2.95
C LYS A 156 -5.76 -19.85 1.52
N LEU A 157 -5.37 -20.74 0.60
CA LEU A 157 -5.92 -20.79 -0.75
C LEU A 157 -7.43 -21.10 -0.70
N ALA A 158 -7.81 -22.13 0.04
CA ALA A 158 -9.21 -22.54 0.18
C ALA A 158 -10.07 -21.43 0.79
N GLU A 159 -9.57 -20.71 1.80
CA GLU A 159 -10.25 -19.56 2.40
C GLU A 159 -10.47 -18.43 1.38
N MET A 160 -9.46 -18.08 0.58
CA MET A 160 -9.59 -17.07 -0.47
C MET A 160 -10.51 -17.52 -1.62
N MET A 161 -10.43 -18.79 -2.04
CA MET A 161 -11.31 -19.35 -3.07
C MET A 161 -12.76 -19.38 -2.60
N ALA A 162 -13.00 -19.76 -1.35
CA ALA A 162 -14.34 -19.71 -0.75
C ALA A 162 -14.88 -18.27 -0.68
N ALA A 163 -14.03 -17.30 -0.33
CA ALA A 163 -14.41 -15.88 -0.31
C ALA A 163 -14.78 -15.37 -1.72
N LYS A 164 -13.98 -15.69 -2.75
CA LYS A 164 -14.26 -15.32 -4.14
C LYS A 164 -15.50 -16.03 -4.70
N ALA A 165 -15.71 -17.32 -4.39
CA ALA A 165 -16.89 -18.07 -4.80
C ALA A 165 -18.17 -17.50 -4.17
N LYS A 166 -18.14 -17.14 -2.88
CA LYS A 166 -19.27 -16.44 -2.23
C LYS A 166 -19.58 -15.10 -2.87
N LEU A 167 -18.56 -14.34 -3.23
CA LEU A 167 -18.74 -13.06 -3.92
C LEU A 167 -19.36 -13.26 -5.31
N LEU A 168 -18.91 -14.27 -6.06
CA LEU A 168 -19.51 -14.64 -7.35
C LEU A 168 -20.98 -15.09 -7.19
N GLN A 169 -21.28 -15.93 -6.19
CA GLN A 169 -22.64 -16.34 -5.87
C GLN A 169 -23.55 -15.14 -5.60
N MET A 170 -23.11 -14.19 -4.77
CA MET A 170 -23.88 -12.98 -4.48
C MET A 170 -24.12 -12.11 -5.72
N ILE A 171 -23.16 -12.07 -6.66
CA ILE A 171 -23.33 -11.36 -7.94
C ILE A 171 -24.37 -12.06 -8.81
N LEU A 172 -24.32 -13.39 -8.90
CA LEU A 172 -25.29 -14.18 -9.67
C LEU A 172 -26.71 -14.08 -9.08
N GLU A 173 -26.86 -14.18 -7.76
CA GLU A 173 -28.14 -13.99 -7.07
C GLU A 173 -28.73 -12.62 -7.39
N LYS A 174 -27.92 -11.56 -7.29
CA LYS A 174 -28.36 -10.20 -7.66
C LYS A 174 -28.71 -10.07 -9.13
N ALA A 175 -27.97 -10.70 -10.03
CA ALA A 175 -28.24 -10.69 -11.46
C ALA A 175 -29.57 -11.38 -11.79
N ILE A 176 -29.85 -12.53 -11.16
CA ILE A 176 -31.10 -13.27 -11.31
C ILE A 176 -32.28 -12.47 -10.73
N GLU A 177 -32.14 -11.90 -9.52
CA GLU A 177 -33.17 -11.04 -8.92
C GLU A 177 -33.45 -9.77 -9.76
N SER A 178 -32.43 -9.25 -10.47
CA SER A 178 -32.63 -8.12 -11.39
C SER A 178 -33.31 -8.52 -12.71
N ASP A 179 -33.03 -9.73 -13.21
CA ASP A 179 -33.67 -10.28 -14.42
C ASP A 179 -35.15 -10.63 -14.16
N GLU A 180 -35.46 -11.22 -13.01
CA GLU A 180 -36.86 -11.50 -12.59
C GLU A 180 -37.71 -10.22 -12.48
N LYS A 181 -37.10 -9.10 -12.11
CA LYS A 181 -37.77 -7.79 -12.03
C LYS A 181 -37.87 -7.05 -13.36
N SER A 182 -37.07 -7.39 -14.36
CA SER A 182 -37.01 -6.68 -15.65
C SER A 182 -37.75 -7.38 -16.79
N GLN A 183 -38.28 -8.59 -16.62
CA GLN A 183 -39.04 -9.35 -17.63
C GLN A 183 -38.35 -9.50 -19.00
N GLU A 184 -37.03 -9.31 -19.10
CA GLU A 184 -36.28 -9.63 -20.31
C GLU A 184 -35.72 -11.05 -20.20
N ASN A 185 -36.34 -11.95 -20.95
CA ASN A 185 -35.97 -13.36 -21.03
C ASN A 185 -34.57 -13.50 -21.67
N THR A 186 -33.53 -13.66 -20.85
CA THR A 186 -32.17 -13.90 -21.32
C THR A 186 -31.66 -15.27 -20.84
N SER A 187 -30.80 -15.89 -21.66
CA SER A 187 -30.30 -17.28 -21.66
C SER A 187 -29.72 -17.90 -20.35
N LEU A 188 -29.91 -17.29 -19.19
CA LEU A 188 -29.40 -17.77 -17.89
C LEU A 188 -30.30 -18.79 -17.19
N LEU A 189 -31.53 -18.97 -17.67
CA LEU A 189 -32.54 -19.86 -17.08
C LEU A 189 -32.53 -21.29 -17.65
N THR A 190 -31.67 -21.61 -18.61
CA THR A 190 -31.62 -22.98 -19.14
C THR A 190 -30.89 -23.90 -18.16
N PRO A 191 -31.56 -24.93 -17.61
CA PRO A 191 -30.89 -25.92 -16.78
C PRO A 191 -29.79 -26.59 -17.62
N ILE A 192 -28.60 -26.70 -17.06
CA ILE A 192 -27.56 -27.56 -17.64
C ILE A 192 -28.06 -28.99 -17.42
N GLU A 193 -28.62 -29.60 -18.46
CA GLU A 193 -28.98 -31.02 -18.46
C GLU A 193 -27.72 -31.88 -18.21
N THR A 194 -27.96 -32.94 -17.45
CA THR A 194 -27.04 -33.84 -16.72
C THR A 194 -25.86 -34.41 -17.50
#